data_AF-A0A0B2WUN1-F1
#
_entry.id   AF-A0A0B2WUN1-F1
#
_cell.length_a   1.000
_cell.length_b   1.000
_cell.length_c   1.000
_cell.angle_alpha   90.00
_cell.angle_beta   90.00
_cell.angle_gamma   90.00
#
_symmetry.space_group_name_H-M   'P 1'
#
loop_
_entity.id
_entity.type
_entity.pdbx_description
1 polymer ?
#
loop_
_entity_poly.entity_id
_entity_poly.type
_entity_poly.pdbx_seq_one_letter_code
_entity_poly.pdbx_strand_id
1 'polypeptide(L)'
;MRPDANGSSDIIGQPVGREALLNELEADFIAYAPGELVQIAHQVAASETRLDATRPQLVMQLARQGADLVRDKNLVTVLPLAEEAYGTVMMPGQQQKASPFFPGGPMIQVAYPTHDMPYHLKQMVMRGNNRHFSKATVFHELVHGHRLQLCQAARHRSHRLLF
;
A
#
# COMPACT_ATOMS: atom_id res chain seq x y z
N MET A 1 -11.13 1.60 15.22
CA MET A 1 -11.29 2.91 15.86
C MET A 1 -12.45 2.80 16.84
N ARG A 2 -12.22 2.88 18.15
CA ARG A 2 -13.29 2.91 19.14
C ARG A 2 -13.63 4.39 19.41
N PRO A 3 -14.88 4.82 19.23
CA PRO A 3 -15.27 6.19 19.58
C PRO A 3 -15.26 6.37 21.11
N ASP A 4 -15.08 7.61 21.55
CA ASP A 4 -15.24 7.98 22.95
C ASP A 4 -16.72 7.89 23.38
N ALA A 5 -16.97 8.03 24.69
CA ALA A 5 -18.33 7.94 25.25
C ALA A 5 -19.31 9.02 24.75
N ASN A 6 -18.82 10.04 24.03
CA ASN A 6 -19.61 11.15 23.49
C ASN A 6 -19.77 11.11 21.96
N GLY A 7 -19.20 10.12 21.26
CA GLY A 7 -19.30 10.00 19.81
C GLY A 7 -18.54 11.09 19.05
N SER A 8 -17.59 11.78 19.69
CA SER A 8 -16.73 12.74 19.00
C SER A 8 -15.66 11.96 18.22
N SER A 9 -15.39 12.38 16.99
CA SER A 9 -14.27 11.87 16.18
C SER A 9 -12.94 12.51 16.57
N ASP A 10 -12.81 12.97 17.82
CA ASP A 10 -11.67 13.76 18.24
C ASP A 10 -10.44 12.86 18.33
N ILE A 11 -9.38 13.28 17.62
CA ILE A 11 -8.09 12.64 17.69
C ILE A 11 -7.54 12.91 19.09
N ILE A 12 -7.47 11.87 19.91
CA ILE A 12 -6.97 11.96 21.29
C ILE A 12 -5.45 12.19 21.23
N GLY A 13 -5.00 13.37 21.66
CA GLY A 13 -3.59 13.75 21.74
C GLY A 13 -3.38 15.27 21.77
N GLN A 14 -2.16 15.71 22.08
CA GLN A 14 -1.78 17.11 21.88
C GLN A 14 -1.18 17.27 20.48
N PRO A 15 -1.59 18.30 19.71
CA PRO A 15 -1.00 18.55 18.40
C PRO A 15 0.49 18.87 18.57
N VAL A 16 1.35 18.18 17.81
CA VAL A 16 2.80 18.33 17.88
C VAL A 16 3.27 19.74 17.45
N GLY A 17 2.42 20.47 16.72
CA GLY A 17 2.67 21.83 16.28
C GLY A 17 3.46 21.92 14.96
N ARG A 18 3.41 23.09 14.32
CA ARG A 18 3.98 23.32 12.99
C ARG A 18 5.50 23.10 12.94
N GLU A 19 6.22 23.57 13.94
CA GLU A 19 7.69 23.46 13.99
C GLU A 19 8.14 22.00 14.09
N ALA A 20 7.48 21.21 14.94
CA ALA A 20 7.79 19.79 15.04
C ALA A 20 7.48 19.03 13.74
N LEU A 21 6.38 19.36 13.06
CA LEU A 21 6.08 18.79 11.74
C LEU A 21 7.17 19.12 10.70
N LEU A 22 7.69 20.35 10.69
CA LEU A 22 8.77 20.71 9.78
C LEU A 22 10.05 19.94 10.09
N ASN A 23 10.39 19.78 11.37
CA ASN A 23 11.56 19.01 11.78
C ASN A 23 11.43 17.52 11.39
N GLU A 24 10.24 16.92 11.54
CA GLU A 24 9.97 15.55 11.11
C GLU A 24 10.08 15.40 9.58
N LEU A 25 9.49 16.33 8.82
CA LEU A 25 9.60 16.31 7.36
C LEU A 25 11.05 16.48 6.88
N GLU A 26 11.84 17.34 7.54
CA GLU A 26 13.27 17.48 7.24
C GLU A 26 14.04 16.19 7.57
N ALA A 27 13.78 15.58 8.74
CA ALA A 27 14.40 14.32 9.15
C ALA A 27 14.06 13.15 8.19
N ASP A 28 12.85 13.15 7.63
CA ASP A 28 12.38 12.17 6.65
C ASP A 28 12.75 12.55 5.19
N PHE A 29 13.52 13.63 5.00
CA PHE A 29 13.96 14.14 3.70
C PHE A 29 12.81 14.50 2.74
N ILE A 30 11.71 15.04 3.27
CA ILE A 30 10.53 15.47 2.50
C ILE A 30 10.63 16.97 2.24
N ALA A 31 10.90 17.36 0.99
CA ALA A 31 11.12 18.75 0.57
C ALA A 31 9.84 19.60 0.42
N TYR A 32 8.72 19.20 1.02
CA TYR A 32 7.43 19.89 0.92
C TYR A 32 7.00 20.44 2.28
N ALA A 33 6.38 21.61 2.31
CA ALA A 33 5.75 22.10 3.52
C ALA A 33 4.47 21.32 3.84
N PRO A 34 4.07 21.22 5.13
CA PRO A 34 2.84 20.52 5.52
C PRO A 34 1.60 20.97 4.75
N GLY A 35 1.47 22.27 4.49
CA GLY A 35 0.34 22.83 3.74
C GLY A 35 0.31 22.42 2.26
N GLU A 36 1.48 22.26 1.63
CA GLU A 36 1.59 21.80 0.25
C GLU A 36 1.18 20.34 0.13
N LEU A 37 1.59 19.50 1.09
CA LEU A 37 1.16 18.10 1.16
C LEU A 37 -0.36 17.97 1.28
N VAL A 38 -0.99 18.82 2.10
CA VAL A 38 -2.46 18.87 2.23
C VAL A 38 -3.12 19.26 0.91
N GLN A 39 -2.59 20.26 0.20
CA GLN A 39 -3.13 20.66 -1.10
C GLN A 39 -3.04 19.55 -2.15
N ILE A 40 -1.89 18.88 -2.24
CA ILE A 40 -1.68 17.73 -3.14
C ILE A 40 -2.66 16.61 -2.80
N ALA A 41 -2.85 16.30 -1.52
CA ALA A 41 -3.78 15.26 -1.08
C ALA A 41 -5.22 15.56 -1.52
N HIS A 42 -5.69 16.80 -1.38
CA HIS A 42 -7.01 17.21 -1.85
C HIS A 42 -7.19 17.08 -3.37
N GLN A 43 -6.16 17.43 -4.15
CA GLN A 43 -6.19 17.30 -5.60
C GLN A 43 -6.29 15.84 -6.05
N VAL A 44 -5.52 14.95 -5.40
CA VAL A 44 -5.53 13.51 -5.70
C VAL A 44 -6.89 12.89 -5.36
N ALA A 45 -7.43 13.19 -4.17
CA ALA A 45 -8.71 12.65 -3.71
C ALA A 45 -9.89 13.02 -4.64
N ALA A 46 -9.85 14.19 -5.27
CA ALA A 46 -10.89 14.64 -6.20
C ALA A 46 -10.90 13.88 -7.55
N SER A 47 -9.85 13.13 -7.87
CA SER A 47 -9.70 12.43 -9.16
C SER A 47 -10.19 10.97 -9.15
N GLU A 48 -10.71 10.49 -8.02
CA GLU A 48 -11.04 9.08 -7.83
C GLU A 48 -12.44 8.70 -8.35
N THR A 49 -12.50 7.86 -9.39
CA THR A 49 -13.73 7.18 -9.81
C THR A 49 -13.75 5.74 -9.31
N ARG A 50 -14.89 5.29 -8.76
CA ARG A 50 -15.03 4.01 -8.07
C ARG A 50 -15.47 2.89 -9.01
N LEU A 51 -14.65 1.84 -9.14
CA LEU A 51 -15.01 0.57 -9.79
C LEU A 51 -14.55 -0.64 -8.96
N ASP A 52 -15.44 -1.63 -8.90
CA ASP A 52 -15.42 -2.96 -8.28
C ASP A 52 -14.49 -3.95 -9.04
N ALA A 53 -13.89 -5.03 -8.53
CA ALA A 53 -13.79 -5.76 -7.26
C ALA A 53 -12.47 -6.59 -7.32
N THR A 54 -11.94 -7.07 -6.19
CA THR A 54 -10.73 -7.91 -6.13
C THR A 54 -10.98 -9.42 -6.23
N ARG A 55 -10.03 -10.14 -6.82
CA ARG A 55 -9.97 -11.62 -6.85
C ARG A 55 -8.49 -12.03 -6.80
N PRO A 56 -8.06 -13.17 -6.23
CA PRO A 56 -6.65 -13.58 -6.25
C PRO A 56 -6.00 -13.58 -7.66
N GLN A 57 -6.75 -13.98 -8.70
CA GLN A 57 -6.27 -13.90 -10.08
C GLN A 57 -6.09 -12.45 -10.57
N LEU A 58 -6.85 -11.49 -10.03
CA LEU A 58 -6.66 -10.07 -10.35
C LEU A 58 -5.30 -9.59 -9.86
N VAL A 59 -4.85 -10.00 -8.67
CA VAL A 59 -3.54 -9.63 -8.13
C VAL A 59 -2.42 -10.09 -9.06
N MET A 60 -2.47 -11.35 -9.52
CA MET A 60 -1.50 -11.88 -10.48
C MET A 60 -1.54 -11.16 -11.83
N GLN A 61 -2.73 -10.79 -12.30
CA GLN A 61 -2.90 -10.01 -13.53
C GLN A 61 -2.30 -8.61 -13.37
N LEU A 62 -2.55 -7.94 -12.25
CA LEU A 62 -2.01 -6.62 -11.95
C LEU A 62 -0.48 -6.67 -11.82
N ALA A 63 0.07 -7.72 -11.19
CA ALA A 63 1.51 -7.92 -11.07
C ALA A 63 2.19 -7.98 -12.45
N ARG A 64 1.65 -8.80 -13.37
CA ARG A 64 2.12 -8.87 -14.76
C ARG A 64 1.99 -7.54 -15.48
N GLN A 65 0.84 -6.86 -15.34
CA GLN A 65 0.63 -5.53 -15.92
C GLN A 65 1.66 -4.50 -15.43
N GLY A 66 2.08 -4.56 -14.17
CA GLY A 66 3.13 -3.70 -13.63
C GLY A 66 4.48 -3.97 -14.27
N ALA A 67 4.86 -5.24 -14.39
CA ALA A 67 6.10 -5.66 -15.04
C ALA A 67 6.13 -5.31 -16.55
N ASP A 68 5.04 -5.57 -17.26
CA ASP A 68 4.91 -5.25 -18.69
C ASP A 68 4.98 -3.74 -18.92
N LEU A 69 4.29 -2.95 -18.10
CA LEU A 69 4.30 -1.49 -18.21
C LEU A 69 5.72 -0.92 -18.16
N VAL A 70 6.56 -1.40 -17.24
CA VAL A 70 7.93 -0.88 -17.11
C VAL A 70 8.86 -1.43 -18.18
N ARG A 71 8.61 -2.65 -18.67
CA ARG A 71 9.38 -3.28 -19.75
C ARG A 71 9.11 -2.62 -21.09
N ASP A 72 7.84 -2.48 -21.45
CA ASP A 72 7.38 -1.91 -22.72
C ASP A 72 7.81 -0.44 -22.86
N LYS A 73 7.85 0.28 -21.73
CA LYS A 73 8.31 1.68 -21.69
C LYS A 73 9.80 1.84 -21.40
N ASN A 74 10.54 0.73 -21.27
CA ASN A 74 11.97 0.73 -20.96
C ASN A 74 12.35 1.63 -19.76
N LEU A 75 11.58 1.55 -18.67
CA LEU A 75 11.74 2.44 -17.50
C LEU A 75 12.77 1.91 -16.50
N VAL A 76 12.77 0.60 -16.24
CA VAL A 76 13.70 -0.05 -15.31
C VAL A 76 13.96 -1.49 -15.71
N THR A 77 15.19 -1.97 -15.48
CA THR A 77 15.52 -3.38 -15.67
C THR A 77 14.82 -4.23 -14.60
N VAL A 78 13.88 -5.07 -15.05
CA VAL A 78 13.18 -6.04 -14.19
C VAL A 78 13.98 -7.35 -14.16
N LEU A 79 14.38 -7.77 -12.97
CA LEU A 79 15.04 -9.06 -12.78
C LEU A 79 13.99 -10.19 -12.79
N PRO A 80 14.21 -11.32 -13.49
CA PRO A 80 13.27 -12.45 -13.50
C PRO A 80 12.89 -12.93 -12.09
N LEU A 81 13.85 -12.95 -11.15
CA LEU A 81 13.60 -13.32 -9.76
C LEU A 81 12.61 -12.40 -9.03
N ALA A 82 12.56 -11.11 -9.40
CA ALA A 82 11.59 -10.16 -8.83
C ALA A 82 10.17 -10.40 -9.38
N GLU A 83 10.06 -10.91 -10.62
CA GLU A 83 8.81 -11.19 -11.33
C GLU A 83 8.24 -12.59 -11.05
N GLU A 84 9.09 -13.57 -10.76
CA GLU A 84 8.68 -14.98 -10.69
C GLU A 84 8.60 -15.51 -9.25
N ALA A 85 9.41 -14.96 -8.33
CA ALA A 85 9.59 -15.55 -6.99
C ALA A 85 8.85 -14.81 -5.88
N TYR A 86 7.55 -14.53 -6.05
CA TYR A 86 6.69 -14.03 -4.97
C TYR A 86 5.53 -14.98 -4.69
N GLY A 87 5.24 -15.20 -3.40
CA GLY A 87 4.06 -15.93 -2.97
C GLY A 87 2.83 -15.02 -2.94
N THR A 88 1.65 -15.60 -3.15
CA THR A 88 0.37 -14.93 -2.86
C THR A 88 -0.40 -15.77 -1.85
N VAL A 89 -0.84 -15.16 -0.74
CA VAL A 89 -1.61 -15.86 0.30
C VAL A 89 -2.91 -15.11 0.59
N MET A 90 -4.00 -15.84 0.82
CA MET A 90 -5.25 -15.22 1.28
C MET A 90 -5.16 -14.96 2.78
N MET A 91 -5.43 -13.72 3.20
CA MET A 91 -5.41 -13.35 4.60
C MET A 91 -6.64 -13.92 5.34
N PRO A 92 -6.48 -14.55 6.52
CA PRO A 92 -7.62 -14.98 7.33
C PRO A 92 -8.52 -13.81 7.75
N GLY A 93 -9.84 -14.03 7.83
CA GLY A 93 -10.81 -12.98 8.14
C GLY A 93 -10.61 -12.30 9.49
N GLN A 94 -10.01 -12.98 10.48
CA GLN A 94 -9.62 -12.37 11.76
C GLN A 94 -8.48 -11.35 11.59
N GLN A 95 -7.49 -11.67 10.76
CA GLN A 95 -6.34 -10.80 10.49
C GLN A 95 -6.76 -9.60 9.63
N GLN A 96 -7.73 -9.77 8.72
CA GLN A 96 -8.30 -8.64 7.96
C GLN A 96 -8.99 -7.58 8.84
N LYS A 97 -9.38 -7.91 10.08
CA LYS A 97 -9.93 -6.92 11.03
C LYS A 97 -8.84 -6.01 11.59
N ALA A 98 -7.61 -6.52 11.72
CA ALA A 98 -6.47 -5.79 12.24
C ALA A 98 -5.68 -5.09 11.13
N SER A 99 -5.49 -5.79 9.99
CA SER A 99 -4.83 -5.28 8.79
C SER A 99 -5.75 -5.49 7.58
N PRO A 100 -6.72 -4.60 7.35
CA PRO A 100 -7.68 -4.74 6.24
C PRO A 100 -7.06 -4.51 4.86
N PHE A 101 -5.78 -4.14 4.76
CA PHE A 101 -5.05 -3.86 3.54
C PHE A 101 -3.84 -4.77 3.40
N PHE A 102 -3.33 -4.93 2.16
CA PHE A 102 -2.16 -5.76 1.85
C PHE A 102 -0.95 -5.30 2.70
N PRO A 103 -0.50 -6.09 3.68
CA PRO A 103 0.74 -5.82 4.37
C PRO A 103 1.90 -6.22 3.46
N GLY A 104 2.93 -5.38 3.39
CA GLY A 104 4.14 -5.66 2.63
C GLY A 104 4.94 -6.82 3.20
N GLY A 105 5.89 -7.34 2.41
CA GLY A 105 6.74 -8.46 2.80
C GLY A 105 7.19 -9.34 1.62
N PRO A 106 7.77 -10.52 1.89
CA PRO A 106 8.25 -11.44 0.85
C PRO A 106 7.12 -12.09 0.03
N MET A 107 5.86 -11.86 0.38
CA MET A 107 4.66 -12.37 -0.26
C MET A 107 3.53 -11.34 -0.23
N ILE A 108 2.66 -11.39 -1.23
CA ILE A 108 1.46 -10.57 -1.29
C ILE A 108 0.38 -11.23 -0.45
N GLN A 109 -0.09 -10.56 0.61
CA GLN A 109 -1.24 -11.05 1.37
C GLN A 109 -2.51 -10.36 0.89
N VAL A 110 -3.41 -11.13 0.30
CA VAL A 110 -4.66 -10.64 -0.28
C VAL A 110 -5.73 -10.56 0.81
N ALA A 111 -6.22 -9.35 1.06
CA ALA A 111 -7.38 -9.12 1.91
C ALA A 111 -8.67 -9.11 1.06
N TYR A 112 -9.47 -10.17 1.15
CA TYR A 112 -10.77 -10.27 0.47
C TYR A 112 -11.82 -10.91 1.38
N PRO A 113 -13.11 -10.51 1.29
CA PRO A 113 -14.17 -11.07 2.12
C PRO A 113 -14.18 -12.60 2.17
N THR A 114 -14.09 -13.15 3.38
CA THR A 114 -14.34 -14.58 3.63
C THR A 114 -15.82 -14.81 3.89
N HIS A 115 -16.29 -16.04 3.67
CA HIS A 115 -17.71 -16.40 3.81
C HIS A 115 -18.25 -16.08 5.22
N ASP A 116 -17.47 -16.35 6.26
CA ASP A 116 -17.83 -16.16 7.68
C ASP A 116 -17.80 -14.69 8.16
N MET A 117 -17.39 -13.76 7.31
CA MET A 117 -17.23 -12.37 7.72
C MET A 117 -18.60 -11.65 7.84
N PRO A 118 -18.86 -10.88 8.92
CA PRO A 118 -20.03 -10.01 9.03
C PRO A 118 -20.15 -9.04 7.86
N TYR A 119 -21.38 -8.78 7.41
CA TYR A 119 -21.65 -7.98 6.20
C TYR A 119 -20.95 -6.61 6.17
N HIS A 120 -20.98 -5.87 7.29
CA HIS A 120 -20.33 -4.56 7.38
C HIS A 120 -18.81 -4.63 7.20
N LEU A 121 -18.15 -5.69 7.70
CA LEU A 121 -16.72 -5.90 7.49
C LEU A 121 -16.41 -6.29 6.06
N LYS A 122 -17.28 -7.09 5.42
CA LYS A 122 -17.16 -7.40 3.98
C LYS A 122 -17.18 -6.10 3.17
N GLN A 123 -18.12 -5.19 3.46
CA GLN A 123 -18.20 -3.90 2.78
C GLN A 123 -16.95 -3.03 2.99
N MET A 124 -16.41 -3.01 4.21
CA MET A 124 -15.17 -2.28 4.52
C MET A 124 -13.99 -2.81 3.70
N VAL A 125 -13.77 -4.13 3.69
CA VAL A 125 -12.67 -4.76 2.94
C VAL A 125 -12.82 -4.52 1.43
N MET A 126 -14.04 -4.61 0.89
CA MET A 126 -14.31 -4.35 -0.53
C MET A 126 -14.04 -2.90 -0.94
N ARG A 127 -14.33 -1.93 -0.05
CA ARG A 127 -14.03 -0.51 -0.30
C ARG A 127 -12.54 -0.26 -0.32
N GLY A 128 -11.83 -0.84 0.65
CA GLY A 128 -10.38 -0.69 0.82
C GLY A 128 -9.54 -1.43 -0.22
N ASN A 129 -10.03 -2.57 -0.72
CA ASN A 129 -9.33 -3.41 -1.69
C ASN A 129 -10.05 -3.40 -3.04
N ASN A 130 -10.57 -2.24 -3.47
CA ASN A 130 -11.11 -2.12 -4.82
C ASN A 130 -9.98 -2.30 -5.87
N ARG A 131 -10.36 -2.48 -7.13
CA ARG A 131 -9.42 -2.78 -8.22
C ARG A 131 -8.27 -1.76 -8.33
N HIS A 132 -8.52 -0.48 -8.05
CA HIS A 132 -7.54 0.60 -8.21
C HIS A 132 -6.58 0.66 -7.04
N PHE A 133 -7.07 0.62 -5.80
CA PHE A 133 -6.19 0.50 -4.64
C PHE A 133 -5.37 -0.78 -4.74
N SER A 134 -5.99 -1.90 -5.13
CA SER A 134 -5.23 -3.13 -5.37
C SER A 134 -4.20 -3.00 -6.48
N LYS A 135 -4.47 -2.23 -7.55
CA LYS A 135 -3.46 -1.94 -8.58
C LYS A 135 -2.30 -1.14 -7.99
N ALA A 136 -2.58 -0.04 -7.31
CA ALA A 136 -1.56 0.81 -6.70
C ALA A 136 -0.72 0.01 -5.69
N THR A 137 -1.39 -0.75 -4.82
CA THR A 137 -0.73 -1.59 -3.81
C THR A 137 0.08 -2.72 -4.45
N VAL A 138 -0.44 -3.43 -5.45
CA VAL A 138 0.34 -4.48 -6.14
C VAL A 138 1.59 -3.90 -6.80
N PHE A 139 1.50 -2.72 -7.40
CA PHE A 139 2.65 -2.05 -8.02
C PHE A 139 3.65 -1.56 -6.97
N HIS A 140 3.15 -1.07 -5.83
CA HIS A 140 3.95 -0.64 -4.68
C HIS A 140 4.68 -1.79 -4.00
N GLU A 141 4.05 -2.97 -3.90
CA GLU A 141 4.66 -4.14 -3.26
C GLU A 141 5.57 -4.92 -4.21
N LEU A 142 5.21 -5.03 -5.49
CA LEU A 142 5.93 -5.86 -6.46
C LEU A 142 6.83 -5.04 -7.39
N VAL A 143 6.56 -5.10 -8.68
CA VAL A 143 7.27 -4.39 -9.74
C VAL A 143 6.40 -3.19 -10.10
N HIS A 144 6.86 -1.95 -9.93
CA HIS A 144 8.23 -1.44 -9.74
C HIS A 144 8.61 -1.04 -8.30
N GLY A 145 7.89 -1.54 -7.30
CA GLY A 145 8.05 -1.13 -5.90
C GLY A 145 8.99 -2.00 -5.05
N HIS A 146 8.56 -2.31 -3.82
CA HIS A 146 9.39 -2.88 -2.76
C HIS A 146 10.09 -4.17 -3.14
N ARG A 147 9.43 -5.08 -3.86
CA ARG A 147 10.05 -6.34 -4.27
C ARG A 147 11.28 -6.11 -5.14
N LEU A 148 11.15 -5.27 -6.17
CA LEU A 148 12.28 -4.96 -7.05
C LEU A 148 13.38 -4.22 -6.30
N GLN A 149 13.00 -3.25 -5.44
CA GLN A 149 13.92 -2.51 -4.58
C GLN A 149 14.75 -3.45 -3.69
N LEU A 150 14.09 -4.35 -2.96
CA LEU A 150 14.74 -5.30 -2.05
C LEU A 150 15.60 -6.31 -2.81
N CYS A 151 15.13 -6.82 -3.94
CA CYS A 151 15.93 -7.69 -4.80
C CYS A 151 17.23 -7.01 -5.26
N GLN A 152 17.17 -5.73 -5.63
CA GLN A 152 18.36 -4.99 -6.04
C GLN A 152 19.29 -4.67 -4.86
N ALA A 153 18.73 -4.25 -3.71
CA ALA A 153 19.51 -3.96 -2.51
C ALA A 153 20.27 -5.19 -1.97
N ALA A 154 19.65 -6.38 -2.03
CA ALA A 154 20.29 -7.62 -1.64
C ALA A 154 21.46 -8.01 -2.56
N ARG A 155 21.42 -7.62 -3.84
CA ARG A 155 22.42 -8.00 -4.86
C ARG A 155 23.56 -6.99 -4.99
N HIS A 156 23.27 -5.72 -4.71
CA HIS A 156 24.19 -4.63 -4.97
C HIS A 156 24.46 -3.84 -3.70
N ARG A 157 25.75 -3.66 -3.38
CA ARG A 157 26.19 -2.87 -2.22
C ARG A 157 25.56 -3.37 -0.91
N SER A 158 25.53 -4.69 -0.73
CA SER A 158 24.92 -5.38 0.42
C SER A 158 25.48 -4.96 1.78
N HIS A 159 26.70 -4.41 1.82
CA HIS A 159 27.28 -3.79 3.03
C HIS A 159 26.40 -2.68 3.64
N ARG A 160 25.51 -2.06 2.85
CA ARG A 160 24.57 -1.03 3.32
C ARG A 160 23.44 -1.58 4.20
N LEU A 161 23.28 -2.90 4.30
CA LEU A 161 22.29 -3.56 5.15
C LEU A 161 22.86 -3.93 6.54
N LEU A 162 24.14 -3.66 6.81
CA LEU A 162 24.83 -4.10 8.01
C LEU A 162 24.71 -3.15 9.21
N PHE A 163 24.12 -1.97 9.02
CA PHE A 163 23.94 -0.92 10.02
C PHE A 163 22.51 -0.39 9.97
#